data_AF-E2E4I4-F1
#
_entry.id   AF-E2E4I4-F1
#
_cell.length_a   1.000
_cell.length_b   1.000
_cell.length_c   1.000
_cell.angle_alpha   90.00
_cell.angle_beta   90.00
_cell.angle_gamma   90.00
#
_symmetry.space_group_name_H-M   'P 1'
#
loop_
_entity.id
_entity.type
_entity.pdbx_description
1 polymer ?
#
loop_
_entity_poly.entity_id
_entity_poly.type
_entity_poly.pdbx_seq_one_letter_code
_entity_poly.pdbx_strand_id
1 'polypeptide(L)'
;MGPAELMAFVLLFRSSLVLANPTRIIGGQECIEDEHPWLAAIIDHEFFICGATLLSQDWVLTAAHCYESTKLQVKFGVHHKGKPRGDEQVRDAVSTFCFPDTPGTTNSTCPYERNNTKHDIML
;
A
#
# COMPACT_ATOMS: atom_id res chain seq x y z
N MET A 1 33.23 -39.12 8.09
CA MET A 1 32.55 -37.86 7.74
C MET A 1 33.59 -36.90 7.21
N GLY A 2 33.63 -36.75 5.90
CA GLY A 2 34.70 -36.00 5.21
C GLY A 2 34.49 -34.49 5.29
N PRO A 3 35.54 -33.68 5.10
CA PRO A 3 35.43 -32.22 5.09
C PRO A 3 34.42 -31.69 4.04
N ALA A 4 34.16 -32.46 2.97
CA ALA A 4 33.15 -32.13 1.97
C ALA A 4 31.69 -32.23 2.47
N GLU A 5 31.40 -33.15 3.39
CA GLU A 5 30.05 -33.31 3.95
C GLU A 5 29.73 -32.18 4.93
N LEU A 6 30.72 -31.73 5.72
CA LEU A 6 30.59 -30.59 6.63
C LEU A 6 30.31 -29.28 5.87
N MET A 7 30.90 -29.09 4.69
CA MET A 7 30.63 -27.92 3.85
C MET A 7 29.19 -27.91 3.29
N ALA A 8 28.66 -29.09 2.92
CA ALA A 8 27.28 -29.21 2.47
C ALA A 8 26.28 -28.84 3.59
N PHE A 9 26.54 -29.25 4.83
CA PHE A 9 25.72 -28.85 5.98
C PHE A 9 25.79 -27.34 6.26
N VAL A 10 26.97 -26.71 6.15
CA VAL A 10 27.09 -25.25 6.34
C VAL A 10 26.35 -24.45 5.26
N LEU A 11 26.27 -24.97 4.02
CA LEU A 11 25.49 -24.34 2.94
C LEU A 11 23.97 -24.52 3.10
N LEU A 12 23.53 -25.62 3.70
CA LEU A 12 22.11 -25.89 4.00
C LEU A 12 21.61 -25.16 5.27
N PHE A 13 22.50 -24.78 6.18
CA PHE A 13 22.22 -23.95 7.37
C PHE A 13 22.47 -22.45 7.13
N ARG A 14 22.31 -21.94 5.90
CA ARG A 14 22.18 -20.49 5.71
C ARG A 14 20.78 -20.07 6.12
N SER A 15 20.59 -19.87 7.43
CA SER A 15 19.50 -19.02 7.91
C SER A 15 19.58 -17.71 7.14
N SER A 16 18.65 -17.52 6.22
CA SER A 16 18.54 -16.28 5.48
C SER A 16 18.23 -15.21 6.52
N LEU A 17 19.23 -14.38 6.85
CA LEU A 17 19.01 -13.17 7.61
C LEU A 17 18.24 -12.20 6.71
N VAL A 18 16.97 -12.50 6.47
CA VAL A 18 16.02 -11.54 5.94
C VAL A 18 15.77 -10.59 7.09
N LEU A 19 16.50 -9.47 7.09
CA LEU A 19 16.24 -8.37 7.99
C LEU A 19 14.85 -7.82 7.61
N ALA A 20 13.82 -8.29 8.31
CA ALA A 20 12.44 -7.92 8.08
C ALA A 20 12.27 -6.45 8.42
N ASN A 21 12.35 -5.59 7.40
CA ASN A 21 11.83 -4.24 7.49
C ASN A 21 10.30 -4.34 7.37
N PRO A 22 9.51 -4.01 8.40
CA PRO A 22 8.08 -4.32 8.47
C PRO A 22 7.19 -3.52 7.51
N THR A 23 7.76 -2.81 6.54
CA THR A 23 7.05 -1.85 5.66
C THR A 23 6.98 -2.27 4.19
N ARG A 24 7.34 -3.51 3.83
CA ARG A 24 7.38 -3.97 2.43
C ARG A 24 6.82 -5.38 2.26
N ILE A 25 6.27 -5.68 1.08
CA ILE A 25 6.05 -7.07 0.63
C ILE A 25 7.43 -7.74 0.52
N ILE A 26 7.78 -8.60 1.47
CA ILE A 26 9.06 -9.32 1.54
C ILE A 26 8.85 -10.76 1.05
N GLY A 27 9.72 -11.22 0.16
CA GLY A 27 9.67 -12.58 -0.38
C GLY A 27 8.56 -12.83 -1.41
N GLY A 28 7.88 -11.77 -1.88
CA GLY A 28 6.94 -11.84 -2.99
C GLY A 28 7.63 -11.89 -4.36
N GLN A 29 6.81 -11.95 -5.39
CA GLN A 29 7.21 -11.81 -6.80
C GLN A 29 6.48 -10.63 -7.43
N GLU A 30 7.04 -10.10 -8.52
CA GLU A 30 6.36 -9.12 -9.34
C GLU A 30 5.06 -9.72 -9.88
N CYS A 31 3.95 -8.99 -9.76
CA CYS A 31 2.67 -9.41 -10.34
C CYS A 31 2.74 -9.32 -11.86
N ILE A 32 1.85 -10.02 -12.56
CA ILE A 32 1.69 -9.78 -14.00
C ILE A 32 1.08 -8.39 -14.19
N GLU A 33 1.47 -7.69 -15.24
CA GLU A 33 0.87 -6.42 -15.61
C GLU A 33 -0.66 -6.57 -15.73
N ASP A 34 -1.40 -5.62 -15.16
CA ASP A 34 -2.87 -5.60 -15.08
C ASP A 34 -3.54 -6.78 -14.34
N GLU A 35 -2.79 -7.63 -13.63
CA GLU A 35 -3.36 -8.74 -12.83
C GLU A 35 -4.24 -8.24 -11.67
N HIS A 36 -3.96 -7.04 -11.16
CA HIS A 36 -4.66 -6.41 -10.04
C HIS A 36 -5.17 -5.02 -10.45
N PRO A 37 -6.17 -4.93 -11.35
CA PRO A 37 -6.61 -3.65 -11.93
C PRO A 37 -7.27 -2.72 -10.91
N TRP A 38 -7.72 -3.25 -9.78
CA TRP A 38 -8.25 -2.47 -8.65
C TRP A 38 -7.16 -1.85 -7.77
N LEU A 39 -5.89 -2.24 -7.92
CA LEU A 39 -4.81 -1.71 -7.10
C LEU A 39 -4.55 -0.24 -7.47
N ALA A 40 -4.63 0.61 -6.47
CA ALA A 40 -4.42 2.05 -6.60
C ALA A 40 -3.34 2.54 -5.62
N ALA A 41 -2.77 3.69 -5.92
CA ALA A 41 -1.78 4.36 -5.09
C ALA A 41 -2.30 5.72 -4.66
N ILE A 42 -2.27 5.98 -3.35
CA ILE A 42 -2.42 7.34 -2.83
C ILE A 42 -1.07 8.03 -2.97
N ILE A 43 -1.08 9.21 -3.58
CA ILE A 43 0.12 9.99 -3.87
C ILE A 43 -0.01 11.43 -3.38
N ASP A 44 1.14 12.03 -3.06
CA ASP A 44 1.31 13.47 -2.87
C ASP A 44 2.46 13.94 -3.75
N HIS A 45 2.20 14.84 -4.71
CA HIS A 45 3.22 15.34 -5.65
C HIS A 45 4.08 14.23 -6.29
N GLU A 46 3.44 13.15 -6.77
CA GLU A 46 4.06 11.91 -7.31
C GLU A 46 4.76 11.00 -6.30
N PHE A 47 4.88 11.40 -5.03
CA PHE A 47 5.39 10.53 -3.97
C PHE A 47 4.31 9.56 -3.52
N PHE A 48 4.68 8.28 -3.45
CA PHE A 48 3.81 7.22 -2.94
C PHE A 48 3.61 7.37 -1.42
N ILE A 49 2.36 7.41 -0.98
CA ILE A 49 1.97 7.41 0.43
C ILE A 49 1.51 6.01 0.83
N CYS A 50 0.42 5.54 0.22
CA CYS A 50 -0.27 4.32 0.63
C CYS A 50 -0.82 3.54 -0.58
N GLY A 51 -1.11 2.26 -0.34
CA GLY A 51 -1.95 1.47 -1.23
C GLY A 51 -3.44 1.74 -1.01
N ALA A 52 -4.23 1.52 -2.04
CA ALA A 52 -5.68 1.61 -1.99
C ALA A 52 -6.32 0.63 -2.99
N THR A 53 -7.63 0.43 -2.87
CA THR A 53 -8.42 -0.50 -3.68
C THR A 53 -9.59 0.22 -4.32
N LEU A 54 -9.69 0.21 -5.65
CA LEU A 54 -10.87 0.69 -6.37
C LEU A 54 -12.04 -0.28 -6.15
N LEU A 55 -13.09 0.18 -5.45
CA LEU A 55 -14.29 -0.63 -5.21
C LEU A 55 -15.32 -0.47 -6.33
N SER A 56 -15.45 0.75 -6.86
CA SER A 56 -16.33 1.08 -7.98
C SER A 56 -15.80 2.34 -8.67
N GLN A 57 -16.50 2.83 -9.70
CA GLN A 57 -16.05 3.98 -10.49
C GLN A 57 -15.64 5.21 -9.65
N ASP A 58 -16.34 5.46 -8.54
CA ASP A 58 -16.19 6.67 -7.71
C ASP A 58 -15.78 6.38 -6.25
N TRP A 59 -15.51 5.12 -5.89
CA TRP A 59 -15.20 4.73 -4.52
C TRP A 59 -13.89 3.95 -4.43
N VAL A 60 -13.00 4.42 -3.55
CA VAL A 60 -11.71 3.81 -3.26
C VAL A 60 -11.65 3.47 -1.78
N LEU A 61 -11.08 2.34 -1.43
CA LEU A 61 -10.89 1.91 -0.04
C LEU A 61 -9.41 1.96 0.33
N THR A 62 -9.10 2.50 1.51
CA THR A 62 -7.75 2.50 2.08
C THR A 62 -7.81 2.44 3.61
N ALA A 63 -6.67 2.59 4.28
CA ALA A 63 -6.58 2.71 5.72
C ALA A 63 -6.80 4.16 6.18
N ALA A 64 -7.40 4.36 7.35
CA ALA A 64 -7.63 5.69 7.91
C ALA A 64 -6.33 6.42 8.25
N HIS A 65 -5.27 5.69 8.62
CA HIS A 65 -3.95 6.28 8.87
C HIS A 65 -3.27 6.83 7.60
N CYS A 66 -3.78 6.51 6.41
CA CYS A 66 -3.31 7.07 5.14
C CYS A 66 -3.92 8.43 4.83
N TYR A 67 -4.81 8.93 5.70
CA TYR A 67 -5.37 10.27 5.59
C TYR A 67 -4.29 11.34 5.65
N GLU A 68 -4.40 12.31 4.75
CA GLU A 68 -3.63 13.54 4.78
C GLU A 68 -4.58 14.74 4.89
N SER A 69 -4.11 15.80 5.53
CA SER A 69 -4.90 17.05 5.66
C SER A 69 -5.03 17.82 4.34
N THR A 70 -4.24 17.46 3.33
CA THR A 70 -4.27 18.01 1.99
C THR A 70 -5.16 17.19 1.08
N LYS A 71 -5.37 17.68 -0.14
CA LYS A 71 -6.18 16.99 -1.14
C LYS A 71 -5.51 15.67 -1.54
N LEU A 72 -6.14 14.54 -1.24
CA LEU A 72 -5.65 13.22 -1.65
C LEU A 72 -5.80 13.04 -3.16
N GLN A 73 -4.72 12.54 -3.78
CA GLN A 73 -4.71 12.13 -5.17
C GLN A 73 -4.53 10.61 -5.24
N VAL A 74 -5.35 9.96 -6.07
CA VAL A 74 -5.32 8.52 -6.28
C VAL A 74 -4.88 8.23 -7.71
N LYS A 75 -3.80 7.47 -7.85
CA LYS A 75 -3.23 7.04 -9.12
C LYS A 75 -3.58 5.57 -9.40
N PHE A 76 -4.11 5.31 -10.60
CA PHE A 76 -4.55 4.00 -11.07
C PHE A 76 -3.70 3.53 -12.26
N GLY A 77 -3.70 2.21 -12.51
CA GLY A 77 -3.00 1.62 -13.66
C GLY A 77 -1.47 1.56 -13.50
N VAL A 78 -0.95 1.75 -12.28
CA VAL A 78 0.49 1.75 -12.03
C VAL A 78 0.99 0.32 -11.86
N HIS A 79 1.83 -0.14 -12.79
CA HIS A 79 2.59 -1.38 -12.62
C HIS A 79 4.03 -1.11 -12.12
N HIS A 80 4.74 -0.16 -12.76
CA HIS A 80 6.11 0.23 -12.39
C HIS A 80 6.16 1.70 -11.96
N LYS A 81 6.50 1.96 -10.69
CA LYS A 81 6.58 3.33 -10.15
C LYS A 81 7.56 4.26 -10.89
N GLY A 82 8.63 3.70 -11.47
CA GLY A 82 9.67 4.46 -12.17
C GLY A 82 9.57 4.47 -13.69
N LYS A 83 8.55 3.82 -14.26
CA LYS A 83 8.38 3.70 -15.72
C LYS A 83 6.90 3.93 -16.08
N PRO A 84 6.52 5.17 -16.44
CA PRO A 84 5.16 5.48 -16.84
C PRO A 84 4.75 4.69 -18.09
N ARG A 85 3.49 4.27 -18.14
CA ARG A 85 2.85 3.57 -19.26
C ARG A 85 2.10 4.52 -20.19
N GLY A 86 1.63 5.65 -19.67
CA GLY A 86 0.96 6.72 -20.41
C GLY A 86 -0.57 6.64 -20.38
N ASP A 87 -1.13 5.61 -19.76
CA ASP A 87 -2.56 5.40 -19.54
C ASP A 87 -2.93 5.42 -18.04
N GLU A 88 -1.98 5.72 -17.15
CA GLU A 88 -2.26 5.91 -15.74
C GLU A 88 -3.24 7.08 -15.56
N GLN A 89 -4.18 6.90 -14.64
CA GLN A 89 -5.15 7.93 -14.30
C GLN A 89 -4.86 8.47 -12.92
N VAL A 90 -4.81 9.80 -12.79
CA VAL A 90 -4.78 10.49 -11.49
C VAL A 90 -6.14 11.10 -11.27
N ARG A 91 -6.76 10.79 -10.13
CA ARG A 91 -8.05 11.36 -9.72
C ARG A 91 -7.91 12.00 -8.35
N ASP A 92 -8.54 13.14 -8.23
CA ASP A 92 -8.61 13.90 -7.00
C ASP A 92 -9.79 13.40 -6.14
N ALA A 93 -9.55 13.12 -4.86
CA ALA A 93 -10.63 12.81 -3.94
C ALA A 93 -11.48 14.07 -3.69
N VAL A 94 -12.81 13.92 -3.82
CA VAL A 94 -13.76 15.00 -3.54
C VAL A 94 -14.08 15.08 -2.05
N SER A 95 -14.08 13.94 -1.37
CA SER A 95 -14.32 13.80 0.06
C SER A 95 -13.64 12.53 0.57
N THR A 96 -13.45 12.46 1.88
CA THR A 96 -12.88 11.30 2.58
C THR A 96 -13.80 10.96 3.74
N PHE A 97 -14.04 9.67 3.97
CA PHE A 97 -14.94 9.16 5.01
C PHE A 97 -14.19 8.12 5.84
N CYS A 98 -13.71 8.53 7.02
CA CYS A 98 -13.03 7.65 7.96
C CYS A 98 -14.03 6.97 8.90
N PHE A 99 -13.73 5.75 9.34
CA PHE A 99 -14.50 5.12 10.40
C PHE A 99 -13.97 5.50 11.79
N PRO A 100 -14.85 5.78 12.78
CA PRO A 100 -16.27 6.05 12.61
C PRO A 100 -16.46 7.44 11.99
N ASP A 101 -17.38 7.54 11.02
CA ASP A 101 -17.69 8.83 10.41
C ASP A 101 -18.56 9.65 11.37
N THR A 102 -18.11 10.84 11.74
CA THR A 102 -18.91 11.74 12.59
C THR A 102 -19.94 12.45 11.71
N PRO A 103 -21.25 12.32 11.98
CA PRO A 103 -22.28 12.93 11.14
C PRO A 103 -22.09 14.44 11.00
N GLY A 104 -22.13 14.95 9.76
CA GLY A 104 -22.10 16.40 9.47
C GLY A 104 -20.72 16.99 9.17
N THR A 105 -19.67 16.18 9.00
CA THR A 105 -18.34 16.65 8.57
C THR A 105 -18.00 16.13 7.17
N THR A 106 -17.87 17.02 6.19
CA THR A 106 -17.42 16.67 4.83
C THR A 106 -15.89 16.74 4.66
N ASN A 107 -15.19 17.23 5.69
CA ASN A 107 -13.74 17.30 5.80
C ASN A 107 -13.32 16.59 7.11
N SER A 108 -13.56 15.29 7.21
CA SER A 108 -13.26 14.54 8.43
C SER A 108 -11.74 14.50 8.63
N THR A 109 -11.23 15.09 9.71
CA THR A 109 -9.90 14.76 10.22
C THR A 109 -9.96 13.33 10.73
N CYS A 110 -9.19 12.40 10.15
CA CYS A 110 -9.23 11.01 10.58
C CYS A 110 -8.51 10.83 11.93
N PRO A 111 -9.24 10.46 13.00
CA PRO A 111 -8.63 10.23 14.31
C PRO A 111 -7.87 8.90 14.27
N TYR A 112 -6.57 8.96 14.01
CA TYR A 112 -5.72 7.76 14.04
C TYR A 112 -5.01 7.62 15.39
N GLU A 113 -5.31 6.54 16.11
CA GLU A 113 -4.58 6.12 17.31
C GLU A 113 -3.52 5.08 16.93
N ARG A 114 -2.23 5.45 17.01
CA ARG A 114 -1.10 4.56 16.63
C ARG A 114 -1.10 3.18 17.28
N ASN A 115 -1.74 3.01 18.43
CA ASN A 115 -1.74 1.75 19.19
C ASN A 115 -3.05 0.95 19.03
N ASN A 116 -3.96 1.41 18.16
CA ASN A 116 -5.27 0.84 17.97
C ASN A 116 -5.64 0.83 16.48
N THR A 117 -5.36 -0.29 15.82
CA THR A 117 -5.68 -0.50 14.40
C THR A 117 -7.15 -0.89 14.19
N LYS A 118 -7.97 -0.88 15.24
CA LYS A 118 -9.39 -1.17 15.14
C LYS A 118 -10.05 -0.07 14.31
N HIS A 119 -10.67 -0.49 13.21
CA HIS A 119 -11.34 0.40 12.26
C HIS A 119 -10.43 1.40 11.55
N ASP A 120 -9.19 1.00 11.27
CA ASP A 120 -8.26 1.74 10.41
C ASP A 120 -8.69 1.62 8.93
N ILE A 121 -9.83 2.24 8.59
CA ILE A 121 -10.50 2.14 7.30
C ILE A 121 -11.05 3.51 6.87
N MET A 122 -10.82 3.87 5.61
CA MET A 122 -11.28 5.11 4.99
C MET A 122 -11.76 4.85 3.56
N LEU A 123 -12.83 5.54 3.19
CA LEU A 123 -13.31 5.68 1.81
C LEU A 123 -12.97 7.05 1.24
#